data_AF-A0A9E0TVZ7-F1
#
_entry.id   AF-A0A9E0TVZ7-F1
#
_cell.length_a   1.000
_cell.length_b   1.000
_cell.length_c   1.000
_cell.angle_alpha   90.00
_cell.angle_beta   90.00
_cell.angle_gamma   90.00
#
_symmetry.space_group_name_H-M   'P 1'
#
loop_
_entity.id
_entity.type
_entity.pdbx_description
1 polymer ?
#
loop_
_entity_poly.entity_id
_entity_poly.type
_entity_poly.pdbx_seq_one_letter_code
_entity_poly.pdbx_strand_id
1 'polypeptide(L)'
;MRIENLLFSAVQFFITLGIACAGLFFIALPWAPHVRVVCAAFLTEREDLFVPLGAVLLAVAAILGIGFYFLQRKAYFQIRMTTAVHVEKELLRSLLHNYWKHRYPEDKLKTDIVLHADQRIEFVAELPLLESLEPKKLLSEIELEVGRLIVQQLGYKRDFIFTFQMK
;
A
#
# COMPACT_ATOMS: atom_id res chain seq x y z
N MET A 1 -6.89 -5.11 7.06
CA MET A 1 -6.27 -3.79 7.34
C MET A 1 -4.93 -4.01 8.02
N ARG A 2 -3.83 -3.48 7.47
CA ARG A 2 -2.48 -3.70 8.02
C ARG A 2 -2.31 -2.93 9.33
N ILE A 3 -1.77 -3.60 10.36
CA ILE A 3 -1.48 -3.07 11.70
C ILE A 3 -0.67 -1.76 11.67
N GLU A 4 0.16 -1.60 10.64
CA GLU A 4 0.97 -0.41 10.38
C GLU A 4 0.11 0.86 10.23
N ASN A 5 -1.07 0.75 9.62
CA ASN A 5 -1.99 1.88 9.46
C ASN A 5 -2.68 2.25 10.79
N LEU A 6 -2.88 1.27 11.68
CA LEU A 6 -3.52 1.49 12.98
C LEU A 6 -2.59 2.24 13.93
N LEU A 7 -1.30 1.89 13.95
CA LEU A 7 -0.30 2.59 14.77
C LEU A 7 -0.11 4.04 14.32
N PHE A 8 -0.03 4.28 13.00
CA PHE A 8 0.06 5.63 12.46
C PHE A 8 -1.19 6.47 12.79
N SER A 9 -2.38 5.89 12.58
CA SER A 9 -3.64 6.56 12.92
C SER A 9 -3.76 6.85 14.42
N ALA A 10 -3.30 5.95 15.29
CA ALA A 10 -3.31 6.14 16.73
C ALA A 10 -2.38 7.28 17.16
N VAL A 11 -1.14 7.33 16.65
CA VAL A 11 -0.18 8.40 16.97
C VAL A 11 -0.70 9.76 16.49
N GLN A 12 -1.23 9.82 15.26
CA GLN A 12 -1.80 11.05 14.73
C GLN A 12 -3.04 11.50 15.53
N PHE A 13 -3.86 10.55 15.99
CA PHE A 13 -4.98 10.83 16.88
C PHE A 13 -4.52 11.44 18.21
N PHE A 14 -3.50 10.87 18.86
CA PHE A 14 -2.97 11.42 20.12
C PHE A 14 -2.36 12.81 19.96
N ILE A 15 -1.60 13.05 18.88
CA ILE A 15 -1.05 14.38 18.59
C ILE A 15 -2.18 15.39 18.36
N THR A 16 -3.18 15.01 17.54
CA THR A 16 -4.34 15.88 17.26
C THR A 16 -5.14 16.17 18.52
N LEU A 17 -5.35 15.16 19.38
CA LEU A 17 -6.02 15.30 20.66
C LEU A 17 -5.23 16.21 21.61
N GLY A 18 -3.90 16.06 21.67
CA GLY A 18 -3.04 16.92 22.47
C GLY A 18 -3.12 18.39 22.04
N ILE A 19 -3.05 18.67 20.74
CA ILE A 19 -3.22 20.03 20.19
C ILE A 19 -4.63 20.56 20.48
N ALA A 20 -5.66 19.73 20.32
CA ALA A 20 -7.05 20.12 20.60
C ALA A 20 -7.26 20.46 22.09
N CYS A 21 -6.74 19.64 23.00
CA CYS A 21 -6.80 19.90 24.44
C CYS A 21 -6.02 21.17 24.82
N ALA A 22 -4.82 21.37 24.25
CA ALA A 22 -4.05 22.59 24.47
C ALA A 22 -4.82 23.83 23.96
N GLY A 23 -5.40 23.76 22.75
CA GLY A 23 -6.22 24.83 22.20
C GLY A 23 -7.45 25.13 23.06
N LEU A 24 -8.18 24.11 23.49
CA LEU A 24 -9.32 24.24 24.42
C LEU A 24 -8.89 24.87 25.74
N PHE A 25 -7.74 24.48 26.28
CA PHE A 25 -7.19 25.08 27.50
C PHE A 25 -6.95 26.58 27.36
N PHE A 26 -6.33 27.02 26.25
CA PHE A 26 -6.10 28.44 25.99
C PHE A 26 -7.40 29.23 25.75
N ILE A 27 -8.37 28.63 25.06
CA ILE A 27 -9.69 29.25 24.83
C ILE A 27 -10.47 29.36 26.15
N ALA A 28 -10.33 28.39 27.06
CA ALA A 28 -10.99 28.38 28.36
C ALA A 28 -10.33 29.29 29.40
N LEU A 29 -9.05 29.63 29.21
CA LEU A 29 -8.25 30.45 30.12
C LEU A 29 -8.89 31.81 30.53
N PRO A 30 -9.56 32.56 29.62
CA PRO A 30 -10.19 33.84 29.97
C PRO A 30 -11.37 33.69 30.93
N TRP A 31 -12.07 32.54 30.89
CA TRP A 31 -13.23 32.27 31.74
C TRP A 31 -12.86 31.70 33.11
N ALA A 32 -11.59 31.35 33.33
CA ALA A 32 -11.09 30.78 34.58
C ALA A 32 -10.04 31.70 35.24
N PRO A 33 -10.46 32.80 35.91
CA PRO A 33 -9.55 33.80 36.46
C PRO A 33 -8.58 33.24 37.50
N HIS A 34 -9.00 32.23 38.30
CA HIS A 34 -8.11 31.56 39.26
C HIS A 34 -6.97 30.80 38.58
N VAL A 35 -7.26 30.05 37.51
CA VAL A 35 -6.24 29.31 36.75
C VAL A 35 -5.27 30.29 36.10
N ARG A 36 -5.76 31.41 35.58
CA ARG A 36 -4.92 32.46 35.00
C ARG A 36 -3.93 33.05 36.00
N VAL A 37 -4.38 33.38 37.22
CA VAL A 37 -3.51 33.93 38.26
C VAL A 37 -2.46 32.90 38.70
N VAL A 38 -2.85 31.64 38.85
CA VAL A 38 -1.91 30.56 39.19
C VAL A 38 -0.89 30.35 38.06
N CYS A 39 -1.32 30.33 36.80
CA CYS A 39 -0.42 30.22 35.66
C CYS A 39 0.53 31.42 35.55
N ALA A 40 0.02 32.64 35.78
CA ALA A 40 0.85 33.85 35.79
C ALA A 40 1.87 33.81 36.92
N ALA A 41 1.45 33.50 38.15
CA ALA A 41 2.34 33.36 39.30
C ALA A 41 3.39 32.27 39.06
N PHE A 42 2.99 31.14 38.47
CA PHE A 42 3.92 30.06 38.11
C PHE A 42 4.91 30.51 37.02
N LEU A 43 4.48 31.34 36.06
CA LEU A 43 5.37 31.93 35.05
C LEU A 43 6.41 32.88 35.66
N THR A 44 6.00 33.73 36.60
CA THR A 44 6.88 34.77 37.17
C THR A 44 7.73 34.30 38.36
N GLU A 45 7.26 33.35 39.18
CA GLU A 45 7.96 32.98 40.42
C GLU A 45 8.88 31.75 40.27
N ARG A 46 8.76 31.00 39.17
CA ARG A 46 9.44 29.70 39.00
C ARG A 46 10.11 29.60 37.64
N GLU A 47 10.92 30.60 37.28
CA GLU A 47 11.72 30.57 36.04
C GLU A 47 12.58 29.30 35.94
N ASP A 48 13.09 28.81 37.07
CA ASP A 48 13.88 27.58 37.17
C ASP A 48 13.14 26.30 36.73
N LEU A 49 11.79 26.31 36.75
CA LEU A 49 10.98 25.16 36.32
C LEU A 49 10.71 25.15 34.82
N PHE A 50 10.91 26.27 34.11
CA PHE A 50 10.71 26.33 32.66
C PHE A 50 11.78 25.56 31.90
N VAL A 51 13.03 25.59 32.38
CA VAL A 51 14.14 24.86 31.78
C VAL A 51 13.92 23.33 31.78
N PRO A 52 13.60 22.66 32.91
CA PRO A 52 13.34 21.23 32.92
C PRO A 52 12.05 20.88 32.18
N LEU A 53 11.01 21.72 32.24
CA LEU A 53 9.76 21.48 31.49
C LEU A 53 10.01 21.53 29.97
N GLY A 54 10.76 22.53 29.50
CA GLY A 54 11.19 22.65 28.12
C GLY A 54 12.07 21.47 27.70
N ALA A 55 12.98 21.02 28.56
CA ALA A 55 13.84 19.87 28.31
C ALA A 55 13.04 18.56 28.16
N VAL A 56 12.02 18.33 29.01
CA VAL A 56 11.11 17.17 28.89
C VAL A 56 10.34 17.22 27.58
N LEU A 57 9.84 18.40 27.19
CA LEU A 57 9.05 18.57 25.97
C LEU A 57 9.90 18.37 24.71
N LEU A 58 11.15 18.86 24.72
CA LEU A 58 12.15 18.59 23.69
C LEU A 58 12.52 17.11 23.62
N ALA A 59 12.69 16.44 24.76
CA ALA A 59 13.00 15.01 24.80
C ALA A 59 11.87 14.18 24.22
N VAL A 60 10.61 14.49 24.55
CA VAL A 60 9.44 13.83 23.96
C VAL A 60 9.35 14.08 22.44
N ALA A 61 9.58 15.32 22.00
CA ALA A 61 9.60 15.66 20.57
C ALA A 61 10.72 14.92 19.83
N ALA A 62 11.91 14.80 20.42
CA ALA A 62 13.02 14.05 19.86
C ALA A 62 12.72 12.54 19.78
N ILE A 63 12.15 11.93 20.83
CA ILE A 63 11.75 10.52 20.83
C ILE A 63 10.68 10.26 19.76
N LEU A 64 9.67 11.12 19.66
CA LEU A 64 8.65 11.03 18.62
C LEU A 64 9.24 11.23 17.22
N GLY A 65 10.15 12.19 17.04
CA GLY A 65 10.83 12.45 15.77
C GLY A 65 11.72 11.29 15.33
N ILE A 66 12.48 10.69 16.25
CA ILE A 66 13.28 9.49 16.01
C ILE A 66 12.37 8.31 15.69
N GLY A 67 11.30 8.11 16.47
CA GLY A 67 10.29 7.08 16.22
C GLY A 67 9.66 7.23 14.84
N PHE A 68 9.31 8.45 14.44
CA PHE A 68 8.78 8.77 13.12
C PHE A 68 9.81 8.52 12.02
N TYR A 69 11.06 8.92 12.21
CA TYR A 69 12.14 8.67 11.26
C TYR A 69 12.36 7.17 11.02
N PHE A 70 12.41 6.36 12.08
CA PHE A 70 12.55 4.90 11.95
C PHE A 70 11.30 4.23 11.34
N LEU A 71 10.11 4.70 11.70
CA LEU A 71 8.84 4.19 11.17
C LEU A 71 8.71 4.51 9.66
N GLN A 72 9.03 5.75 9.27
CA GLN A 72 9.01 6.19 7.89
C GLN A 72 10.12 5.60 7.02
N ARG A 73 11.30 5.32 7.60
CA ARG A 73 12.40 4.63 6.89
C ARG A 73 11.98 3.26 6.36
N LYS A 74 11.00 2.60 6.98
CA LYS A 74 10.42 1.33 6.50
C LYS A 74 9.14 1.49 5.68
N ALA A 75 8.53 2.67 5.66
CA ALA A 75 7.22 2.91 5.05
C ALA A 75 7.28 3.55 3.65
N TYR A 76 8.45 3.97 3.17
CA TYR A 76 8.61 4.46 1.80
C TYR A 76 9.25 3.43 0.87
N PHE A 77 8.59 2.28 0.71
CA PHE A 77 8.46 1.75 -0.65
C PHE A 77 7.34 2.54 -1.32
N GLN A 78 7.66 3.79 -1.65
CA GLN A 78 6.78 4.66 -2.41
C GLN A 78 6.68 4.05 -3.80
N ILE A 79 5.66 3.22 -4.02
CA ILE A 79 5.23 2.89 -5.38
C ILE A 79 4.72 4.21 -5.95
N ARG A 80 5.62 4.93 -6.64
CA ARG A 80 5.28 6.08 -7.47
C ARG A 80 4.13 5.65 -8.39
N MET A 81 2.97 6.24 -8.16
CA MET A 81 1.82 6.20 -9.06
C MET A 81 2.19 6.94 -10.34
N THR A 82 2.91 6.26 -11.24
CA THR A 82 2.78 6.44 -12.68
C THR A 82 1.90 5.30 -13.15
N THR A 83 0.58 5.50 -13.06
CA THR A 83 -0.43 4.65 -13.72
C THR A 83 -0.18 3.14 -13.57
N ALA A 84 0.19 2.68 -12.37
CA ALA A 84 0.27 1.26 -12.09
C ALA A 84 -1.14 0.79 -11.77
N VAL A 85 -1.87 0.36 -12.81
CA VAL A 85 -3.06 -0.48 -12.61
C VAL A 85 -2.59 -1.64 -11.74
N HIS A 86 -2.99 -1.65 -10.47
CA HIS A 86 -2.76 -2.77 -9.59
C HIS A 86 -3.69 -3.87 -10.10
N VAL A 87 -3.25 -4.52 -11.17
CA VAL A 87 -3.95 -5.67 -11.70
C VAL A 87 -3.77 -6.75 -10.65
N GLU A 88 -4.82 -6.95 -9.86
CA GLU A 88 -4.86 -7.99 -8.87
C GLU A 88 -4.61 -9.33 -9.56
N LYS A 89 -3.67 -10.12 -9.03
CA LYS A 89 -3.35 -11.44 -9.61
C LYS A 89 -4.60 -12.30 -9.76
N GLU A 90 -5.58 -12.11 -8.88
CA GLU A 90 -6.88 -12.79 -8.92
C GLU A 90 -7.72 -12.39 -10.13
N LEU A 91 -7.63 -11.14 -10.59
CA LEU A 91 -8.33 -10.66 -11.78
C LEU A 91 -7.72 -11.26 -13.04
N LEU A 92 -6.39 -11.29 -13.15
CA LEU A 92 -5.72 -12.00 -14.26
C LEU A 92 -6.01 -13.51 -14.22
N ARG A 93 -6.04 -14.10 -13.02
CA ARG A 93 -6.34 -15.52 -12.85
C ARG A 93 -7.79 -15.83 -13.26
N SER A 94 -8.75 -15.00 -12.89
CA SER A 94 -10.16 -15.19 -13.27
C SER A 94 -10.37 -14.98 -14.77
N LEU A 95 -9.68 -14.01 -15.37
CA LEU A 95 -9.65 -13.78 -16.82
C LEU A 95 -9.15 -15.00 -17.59
N LEU A 96 -7.96 -15.50 -17.24
CA LEU A 96 -7.39 -16.68 -17.88
C LEU A 96 -8.25 -17.91 -17.64
N HIS A 97 -8.78 -18.08 -16.43
CA HIS A 97 -9.68 -19.18 -16.12
C HIS A 97 -10.92 -19.19 -17.02
N ASN A 98 -11.53 -18.02 -17.25
CA ASN A 98 -12.67 -17.89 -18.15
C ASN A 98 -12.29 -18.16 -19.61
N TYR A 99 -11.12 -17.68 -20.05
CA TYR A 99 -10.59 -17.95 -21.37
C TYR A 99 -10.40 -19.46 -21.61
N TRP A 100 -9.74 -20.14 -20.67
CA TRP A 100 -9.50 -21.59 -20.75
C TRP A 100 -10.76 -22.40 -20.71
N LYS A 101 -11.73 -22.04 -19.84
CA LYS A 101 -13.02 -22.71 -19.78
C LYS A 101 -13.79 -22.61 -21.09
N HIS A 102 -13.60 -21.54 -21.86
CA HIS A 102 -14.22 -21.37 -23.17
C HIS A 102 -13.48 -22.15 -24.27
N ARG A 103 -12.13 -22.13 -24.25
CA ARG A 103 -11.30 -22.77 -25.28
C ARG A 103 -11.18 -24.29 -25.11
N TYR A 104 -11.07 -24.76 -23.87
CA TYR A 104 -10.87 -26.16 -23.47
C TYR A 104 -11.82 -26.51 -22.30
N PRO A 105 -13.13 -26.67 -22.56
CA PRO A 105 -14.13 -26.87 -21.51
C PRO A 105 -13.94 -28.18 -20.71
N GLU A 106 -13.35 -29.21 -21.34
CA GLU A 106 -13.12 -30.53 -20.74
C GLU A 106 -11.84 -30.58 -19.89
N ASP A 107 -10.91 -29.63 -20.08
CA ASP A 107 -9.60 -29.64 -19.42
C ASP A 107 -9.50 -28.59 -18.31
N LYS A 108 -9.07 -29.03 -17.12
CA LYS A 108 -8.73 -28.13 -16.01
C LYS A 108 -7.29 -27.67 -16.14
N LEU A 109 -7.07 -26.67 -16.99
CA LEU A 109 -5.75 -26.06 -17.17
C LEU A 109 -5.33 -25.29 -15.91
N LYS A 110 -4.12 -25.56 -15.44
CA LYS A 110 -3.49 -24.77 -14.38
C LYS A 110 -2.74 -23.61 -15.02
N THR A 111 -2.93 -22.42 -14.47
CA THR A 111 -2.20 -21.22 -14.90
C THR A 111 -1.62 -20.53 -13.69
N ASP A 112 -0.32 -20.32 -13.72
CA ASP A 112 0.39 -19.48 -12.76
C ASP A 112 0.76 -18.15 -13.40
N ILE A 113 0.86 -17.12 -12.57
CA ILE A 113 1.10 -15.75 -13.00
C ILE A 113 2.29 -15.20 -12.22
N VAL A 114 3.40 -15.04 -12.95
CA VAL A 114 4.64 -14.46 -12.42
C VAL A 114 4.66 -12.98 -12.82
N LEU A 115 4.84 -12.11 -11.83
CA LEU A 115 5.00 -10.68 -12.05
C LEU A 115 6.48 -10.34 -11.86
N HIS A 116 7.12 -9.88 -12.93
CA HIS A 116 8.54 -9.51 -12.92
C HIS A 116 8.74 -8.10 -12.35
N ALA A 117 9.93 -7.84 -11.83
CA ALA A 117 10.29 -6.55 -11.22
C ALA A 117 10.23 -5.38 -12.21
N ASP A 118 10.34 -5.66 -13.51
CA ASP A 118 10.23 -4.69 -14.61
C ASP A 118 8.79 -4.47 -15.08
N GLN A 119 7.81 -4.94 -14.30
CA GLN A 119 6.37 -4.85 -14.59
C GLN A 119 5.95 -5.64 -15.83
N ARG A 120 6.73 -6.63 -16.27
CA ARG A 120 6.27 -7.63 -17.24
C ARG A 120 5.45 -8.71 -16.54
N ILE A 121 4.39 -9.13 -17.22
CA ILE A 121 3.56 -10.25 -16.78
C ILE A 121 4.03 -11.49 -17.53
N GLU A 122 4.26 -12.58 -16.81
CA GLU A 122 4.50 -13.89 -17.38
C GLU A 122 3.37 -14.84 -17.00
N PHE A 123 2.76 -15.44 -18.02
CA PHE A 123 1.73 -16.46 -17.87
C PHE A 123 2.37 -17.83 -18.07
N VAL A 124 2.28 -18.69 -17.06
CA VAL A 124 2.75 -20.07 -17.13
C VAL A 124 1.54 -20.98 -17.16
N ALA A 125 1.26 -21.62 -18.30
CA ALA A 125 0.14 -22.55 -18.44
C ALA A 125 0.59 -23.98 -18.72
N GLU A 126 -0.05 -24.94 -18.05
CA GLU A 126 0.05 -26.35 -18.39
C GLU A 126 -0.95 -26.66 -19.50
N LEU A 127 -0.48 -27.01 -20.70
CA LEU A 127 -1.34 -27.40 -21.83
C LEU A 127 -1.38 -28.92 -22.00
N PRO A 128 -2.52 -29.49 -22.44
CA PRO A 128 -2.61 -30.89 -22.82
C PRO A 128 -1.82 -31.12 -24.12
N LEU A 129 -1.24 -32.32 -24.24
CA LEU A 129 -0.54 -32.73 -25.44
C LEU A 129 -1.53 -32.83 -26.62
N LEU A 130 -1.57 -31.81 -27.48
CA LEU A 130 -2.40 -31.81 -28.68
C LEU A 130 -1.62 -32.47 -29.83
N GLU A 131 -1.96 -33.71 -30.16
CA GLU A 131 -1.26 -34.55 -31.15
C GLU A 131 -1.29 -34.02 -32.61
N SER A 132 -2.02 -32.93 -32.88
CA SER A 132 -2.35 -32.52 -34.27
C SER A 132 -2.03 -31.07 -34.65
N LEU A 133 -1.48 -30.26 -33.73
CA LEU A 133 -1.21 -28.84 -34.00
C LEU A 133 0.29 -28.53 -33.90
N GLU A 134 0.82 -27.77 -34.86
CA GLU A 134 2.16 -27.20 -34.76
C GLU A 134 2.22 -26.31 -33.49
N PRO A 135 3.04 -26.66 -32.48
CA PRO A 135 3.01 -26.00 -31.18
C PRO A 135 3.21 -24.48 -31.26
N LYS A 136 3.97 -24.02 -32.25
CA LYS A 136 4.24 -22.59 -32.49
C LYS A 136 3.02 -21.82 -32.98
N LYS A 137 2.16 -22.43 -33.81
CA LYS A 137 0.95 -21.76 -34.32
C LYS A 137 -0.07 -21.62 -33.20
N LEU A 138 -0.29 -22.69 -32.45
CA LEU A 138 -1.18 -22.69 -31.30
C LEU A 138 -0.75 -21.66 -30.24
N LEU A 139 0.55 -21.61 -29.95
CA LEU A 139 1.16 -20.62 -29.06
C LEU A 139 0.83 -19.19 -29.50
N SER A 140 1.10 -18.87 -30.75
CA SER A 140 0.88 -17.53 -31.30
C SER A 140 -0.60 -17.13 -31.30
N GLU A 141 -1.51 -18.07 -31.56
CA GLU A 141 -2.96 -17.83 -31.48
C GLU A 141 -3.39 -17.50 -30.05
N ILE A 142 -2.95 -18.29 -29.07
CA ILE A 142 -3.26 -18.07 -27.65
C ILE A 142 -2.70 -16.73 -27.18
N GLU A 143 -1.46 -16.41 -27.53
CA GLU A 143 -0.84 -15.11 -27.19
C GLU A 143 -1.65 -13.93 -27.76
N LEU A 144 -2.08 -14.02 -29.02
CA LEU A 144 -2.88 -12.97 -29.66
C LEU A 144 -4.28 -12.82 -29.06
N GLU A 145 -4.91 -13.93 -28.65
CA GLU A 145 -6.24 -13.91 -28.04
C GLU A 145 -6.18 -13.39 -26.60
N VAL A 146 -5.27 -13.90 -25.79
CA VAL A 146 -5.05 -13.46 -24.41
C VAL A 146 -4.59 -12.01 -24.38
N GLY A 147 -3.68 -11.61 -25.28
CA GLY A 147 -3.24 -10.23 -25.40
C GLY A 147 -4.40 -9.28 -25.71
N ARG A 148 -5.29 -9.66 -26.62
CA ARG A 148 -6.51 -8.88 -26.91
C ARG A 148 -7.43 -8.77 -25.68
N LEU A 149 -7.65 -9.88 -24.96
CA LEU A 149 -8.48 -9.87 -23.74
C LEU A 149 -7.93 -8.95 -22.65
N ILE A 150 -6.62 -9.00 -22.41
CA ILE A 150 -5.97 -8.17 -21.39
C ILE A 150 -6.03 -6.69 -21.80
N VAL A 151 -5.77 -6.35 -23.07
CA VAL A 151 -5.90 -4.97 -23.56
C VAL A 151 -7.33 -4.46 -23.41
N GLN A 152 -8.33 -5.26 -23.79
CA GLN A 152 -9.74 -4.86 -23.77
C GLN A 152 -10.29 -4.70 -22.34
N GLN A 153 -9.93 -5.59 -21.42
CA GLN A 153 -10.50 -5.59 -20.06
C GLN A 153 -9.67 -4.80 -19.06
N LEU A 154 -8.34 -4.75 -19.23
CA LEU A 154 -7.42 -4.15 -18.27
C LEU A 154 -6.69 -2.91 -18.81
N GLY A 155 -6.77 -2.64 -20.12
CA GLY A 155 -6.04 -1.53 -20.74
C GLY A 155 -4.51 -1.69 -20.70
N TYR A 156 -4.01 -2.90 -20.42
CA TYR A 156 -2.58 -3.18 -20.34
C TYR A 156 -1.99 -3.26 -21.75
N LYS A 157 -1.14 -2.29 -22.11
CA LYS A 157 -0.55 -2.15 -23.47
C LYS A 157 0.92 -2.57 -23.56
N ARG A 158 1.47 -3.18 -22.51
CA ARG A 158 2.87 -3.61 -22.48
C ARG A 158 3.01 -5.05 -22.94
N ASP A 159 4.23 -5.41 -23.30
CA ASP A 159 4.57 -6.79 -23.64
C ASP A 159 4.39 -7.71 -22.41
N PHE A 160 3.98 -8.94 -22.68
CA PHE A 160 3.87 -10.03 -21.71
C PHE A 160 4.52 -11.29 -22.29
N ILE A 161 4.92 -12.19 -21.42
CA ILE A 161 5.58 -13.44 -21.78
C ILE A 161 4.58 -14.57 -21.56
N PHE A 162 4.49 -15.49 -22.51
CA PHE A 162 3.72 -16.70 -22.35
C PHE A 162 4.64 -17.92 -22.37
N THR A 163 4.65 -18.67 -21.26
CA THR A 163 5.43 -19.87 -21.08
C THR A 163 4.49 -21.07 -20.95
N PHE A 164 4.76 -22.13 -21.72
CA PHE A 164 3.97 -23.35 -21.66
C PHE A 164 4.79 -24.49 -21.10
N GLN A 165 4.15 -25.29 -20.25
CA GLN A 165 4.66 -26.58 -19.82
C GLN A 165 3.75 -27.65 -20.41
N MET A 166 4.33 -28.56 -21.19
CA MET A 166 3.56 -29.71 -21.69
C MET A 166 3.43 -30.73 -20.58
N LYS A 167 2.19 -31.17 -20.35
CA LYS A 167 1.87 -32.21 -19.38
C LYS A 167 1.83 -33.59 -20.04
#